data_AF-A0A379KQ63-F1
#
_entry.id   AF-A0A379KQ63-F1
#
_cell.length_a   1.000
_cell.length_b   1.000
_cell.length_c   1.000
_cell.angle_alpha   90.00
_cell.angle_beta   90.00
_cell.angle_gamma   90.00
#
_symmetry.space_group_name_H-M   'P 1'
#
loop_
_entity.id
_entity.type
_entity.pdbx_description
1 polymer ?
#
loop_
_entity_poly.entity_id
_entity_poly.type
_entity_poly.pdbx_seq_one_letter_code
_entity_poly.pdbx_strand_id
1 'polypeptide(L)'
;MRAASLLCAMLLSTTASAEQACPPGQYQVCLMGCFCAPIDLGQAGQVLKDVEVMASSSLAFALRQARDEATANGSEPIPLHIRAQLEGWYDFAVLDAARYRVGDEQQISAANALLQNPDVNAVTLIDTIIFRHASDAEDNVALWAHELKHVQQYQELGVEEFARRYTRNYEALEEPAYKIEAEVGKALRQRSSGQAR
;
A
#
# COMPACT_ATOMS: atom_id res chain seq x y z
N MET A 1 -62.61 32.42 54.39
CA MET A 1 -62.14 33.30 53.28
C MET A 1 -60.81 32.75 52.79
N ARG A 2 -60.58 32.85 51.48
CA ARG A 2 -59.65 32.09 50.63
C ARG A 2 -58.17 32.46 50.83
N ALA A 3 -57.27 31.48 50.65
CA ALA A 3 -56.01 31.54 49.86
C ALA A 3 -55.24 30.21 50.08
N ALA A 4 -55.18 29.31 49.08
CA ALA A 4 -54.16 29.23 48.01
C ALA A 4 -52.97 28.35 48.47
N SER A 5 -52.85 27.11 47.95
CA SER A 5 -52.03 26.75 46.76
C SER A 5 -50.55 26.56 47.13
N LEU A 6 -49.76 25.61 46.64
CA LEU A 6 -49.88 24.50 45.69
C LEU A 6 -48.56 23.72 45.88
N LEU A 7 -48.60 22.40 46.12
CA LEU A 7 -47.41 21.55 46.03
C LEU A 7 -47.03 21.42 44.54
N CYS A 8 -45.83 21.87 44.17
CA CYS A 8 -45.26 21.63 42.85
C CYS A 8 -44.28 20.46 42.94
N ALA A 9 -44.74 19.26 42.58
CA ALA A 9 -43.90 18.09 42.38
C ALA A 9 -43.20 18.23 41.01
N MET A 10 -41.87 18.30 40.99
CA MET A 10 -41.07 18.17 39.76
C MET A 10 -41.04 16.70 39.34
N LEU A 11 -41.72 16.38 38.25
CA LEU A 11 -41.55 15.13 37.50
C LEU A 11 -40.34 15.31 36.56
N LEU A 12 -39.24 14.59 36.84
CA LEU A 12 -38.15 14.44 35.89
C LEU A 12 -38.67 13.65 34.68
N SER A 13 -38.77 14.33 33.54
CA SER A 13 -39.07 13.71 32.26
C SER A 13 -37.77 13.16 31.68
N THR A 14 -37.60 11.85 31.69
CA THR A 14 -36.55 11.17 30.93
C THR A 14 -36.91 11.22 29.45
N THR A 15 -36.25 12.07 28.66
CA THR A 15 -36.33 12.02 27.21
C THR A 15 -35.57 10.79 26.72
N ALA A 16 -36.31 9.71 26.47
CA ALA A 16 -35.81 8.64 25.61
C ALA A 16 -35.66 9.21 24.19
N SER A 17 -34.44 9.31 23.69
CA SER A 17 -34.20 9.61 22.29
C SER A 17 -34.79 8.47 21.45
N ALA A 18 -35.83 8.77 20.68
CA ALA A 18 -36.33 7.85 19.67
C ALA A 18 -35.23 7.60 18.64
N GLU A 19 -34.82 6.34 18.48
CA GLU A 19 -34.20 5.87 17.23
C GLU A 19 -35.18 6.22 16.10
N GLN A 20 -34.87 7.26 15.33
CA GLN A 20 -35.59 7.56 14.10
C GLN A 20 -35.21 6.50 13.07
N ALA A 21 -35.91 5.35 13.12
CA ALA A 21 -35.82 4.34 12.08
C ALA A 21 -36.20 4.98 10.73
N CYS A 22 -35.32 4.85 9.73
CA CYS A 22 -35.54 5.45 8.43
C CYS A 22 -36.83 4.94 7.76
N PRO A 23 -37.50 5.76 6.93
CA PRO A 23 -38.67 5.34 6.17
C PRO A 23 -38.41 4.03 5.39
N PRO A 24 -39.45 3.20 5.14
CA PRO A 24 -39.28 1.97 4.36
C PRO A 24 -38.60 2.24 3.00
N GLY A 25 -37.54 1.48 2.70
CA GLY A 25 -36.71 1.69 1.50
C GLY A 25 -35.61 2.74 1.65
N GLN A 26 -35.40 3.28 2.85
CA GLN A 26 -34.28 4.16 3.18
C GLN A 26 -33.41 3.55 4.28
N TYR A 27 -32.12 3.88 4.26
CA TYR A 27 -31.13 3.42 5.23
C TYR A 27 -30.42 4.62 5.85
N GLN A 28 -30.00 4.46 7.11
CA GLN A 28 -29.27 5.49 7.84
C GLN A 28 -27.81 5.50 7.42
N VAL A 29 -27.32 6.62 6.91
CA VAL A 29 -25.91 6.85 6.59
C VAL A 29 -25.36 7.92 7.51
N CYS A 30 -24.20 7.66 8.11
CA CYS A 30 -23.53 8.59 9.03
C CYS A 30 -22.17 8.99 8.45
N LEU A 31 -22.13 10.14 7.78
CA LEU A 31 -20.92 10.78 7.26
C LEU A 31 -20.97 12.25 7.69
N MET A 32 -20.23 12.61 8.75
CA MET A 32 -20.26 13.95 9.40
C MET A 32 -21.64 14.37 9.97
N GLY A 33 -22.65 13.51 9.85
CA GLY A 33 -24.01 13.62 10.38
C GLY A 33 -24.83 12.43 9.87
N CYS A 34 -25.87 12.03 10.59
CA CYS A 34 -26.72 10.90 10.18
C CYS A 34 -27.96 11.38 9.42
N PHE A 35 -28.22 10.80 8.26
CA PHE A 35 -29.40 11.10 7.45
C PHE A 35 -29.97 9.81 6.85
N CYS A 36 -31.28 9.82 6.56
CA CYS A 36 -31.95 8.72 5.86
C CYS A 36 -31.88 9.00 4.36
N ALA A 37 -31.27 8.08 3.62
CA ALA A 37 -31.18 8.16 2.17
C ALA A 37 -31.83 6.92 1.52
N PRO A 38 -32.51 7.08 0.37
CA PRO A 38 -33.01 5.97 -0.42
C PRO A 38 -31.83 5.27 -1.11
N ILE A 39 -31.06 4.51 -0.33
CA ILE A 39 -29.92 3.76 -0.84
C ILE A 39 -30.41 2.38 -1.22
N ASP A 40 -30.37 2.08 -2.51
CA ASP A 40 -30.38 0.71 -2.98
C ASP A 40 -29.04 0.07 -2.54
N LEU A 41 -29.10 -1.06 -1.82
CA LEU A 41 -27.90 -1.81 -1.43
C LEU A 41 -27.03 -2.18 -2.66
N GLY A 42 -27.64 -2.31 -3.85
CA GLY A 42 -26.93 -2.43 -5.11
C GLY A 42 -26.16 -1.17 -5.50
N GLN A 43 -26.71 0.03 -5.28
CA GLN A 43 -26.03 1.31 -5.53
C GLN A 43 -24.88 1.54 -4.55
N ALA A 44 -25.01 1.17 -3.27
CA ALA A 44 -23.90 1.23 -2.32
C ALA A 44 -22.72 0.33 -2.77
N GLY A 45 -23.01 -0.87 -3.26
CA GLY A 45 -22.01 -1.76 -3.83
C GLY A 45 -21.32 -1.21 -5.08
N GLN A 46 -22.07 -0.53 -5.96
CA GLN A 46 -21.48 0.13 -7.13
C GLN A 46 -20.59 1.31 -6.73
N VAL A 47 -21.02 2.15 -5.78
CA VAL A 47 -20.21 3.27 -5.29
C VAL A 47 -18.88 2.79 -4.70
N LEU A 48 -18.89 1.74 -3.88
CA LEU A 48 -17.65 1.16 -3.34
C LEU A 48 -16.74 0.64 -4.47
N LYS A 49 -17.31 -0.06 -5.46
CA LYS A 49 -16.57 -0.56 -6.62
C LYS A 49 -15.97 0.57 -7.46
N ASP A 50 -16.71 1.66 -7.67
CA ASP A 50 -16.24 2.82 -8.43
C ASP A 50 -15.10 3.52 -7.70
N VAL A 51 -15.19 3.65 -6.37
CA VAL A 51 -14.10 4.17 -5.53
C VAL A 51 -12.88 3.28 -5.63
N GLU A 52 -13.02 1.96 -5.58
CA GLU A 52 -11.90 1.02 -5.76
C GLU A 52 -11.24 1.18 -7.14
N VAL A 53 -12.03 1.26 -8.21
CA VAL A 53 -11.51 1.44 -9.59
C VAL A 53 -10.78 2.77 -9.72
N MET A 54 -11.32 3.84 -9.14
CA MET A 54 -10.66 5.14 -9.14
C MET A 54 -9.34 5.11 -8.37
N ALA A 55 -9.32 4.48 -7.19
CA ALA A 55 -8.12 4.34 -6.38
C ALA A 55 -7.04 3.52 -7.12
N SER A 56 -7.40 2.38 -7.71
CA SER A 56 -6.43 1.54 -8.43
C SER A 56 -5.90 2.22 -9.68
N SER A 57 -6.74 2.92 -10.43
CA SER A 57 -6.32 3.66 -11.63
C SER A 57 -5.41 4.84 -11.28
N SER A 58 -5.69 5.52 -10.17
CA SER A 58 -4.85 6.62 -9.68
C SER A 58 -3.48 6.12 -9.25
N LEU A 59 -3.42 4.99 -8.54
CA LEU A 59 -2.16 4.34 -8.17
C LEU A 59 -1.35 3.92 -9.42
N ALA A 60 -2.00 3.27 -10.39
CA ALA A 60 -1.34 2.87 -11.63
C ALA A 60 -0.75 4.07 -12.40
N PHE A 61 -1.49 5.17 -12.50
CA PHE A 61 -1.01 6.41 -13.11
C PHE A 61 0.21 6.97 -12.37
N ALA A 62 0.12 7.09 -11.04
CA ALA A 62 1.19 7.65 -10.23
C ALA A 62 2.45 6.76 -10.25
N LEU A 63 2.32 5.43 -10.29
CA LEU A 63 3.47 4.53 -10.45
C LEU A 63 4.22 4.77 -11.76
N ARG A 64 3.49 4.94 -12.88
CA ARG A 64 4.10 5.23 -14.18
C ARG A 64 4.78 6.60 -14.17
N GLN A 65 4.11 7.62 -13.64
CA GLN A 65 4.67 8.96 -13.54
C GLN A 65 5.96 8.98 -12.71
N ALA A 66 5.94 8.36 -11.53
CA ALA A 66 7.11 8.31 -10.65
C ALA A 66 8.27 7.54 -11.29
N ARG A 67 7.98 6.43 -12.00
CA ARG A 67 8.98 5.67 -12.75
C ARG A 67 9.59 6.50 -13.89
N ASP A 68 8.77 7.22 -14.65
CA ASP A 68 9.24 8.04 -15.76
C ASP A 68 10.10 9.21 -15.27
N GLU A 69 9.72 9.85 -14.16
CA GLU A 69 10.55 10.86 -13.49
C GLU A 69 11.87 10.27 -12.97
N ALA A 70 11.82 9.11 -12.33
CA ALA A 70 13.03 8.44 -11.87
C ALA A 70 13.99 8.15 -13.03
N THR A 71 13.47 7.59 -14.12
CA THR A 71 14.26 7.26 -15.32
C THR A 71 14.82 8.51 -16.01
N ALA A 72 14.04 9.59 -16.08
CA ALA A 72 14.48 10.86 -16.66
C ALA A 72 15.66 11.48 -15.89
N ASN A 73 15.76 11.23 -14.60
CA ASN A 73 16.86 11.66 -13.75
C ASN A 73 18.09 10.72 -13.81
N GLY A 74 18.06 9.72 -14.70
CA GLY A 74 19.06 8.66 -14.86
C GLY A 74 18.70 7.39 -14.09
N SER A 75 19.34 6.26 -14.33
CA SER A 75 19.20 5.07 -13.47
C SER A 75 20.32 4.10 -13.79
N GLU A 76 20.77 3.34 -12.81
CA GLU A 76 21.85 2.38 -12.97
C GLU A 76 21.30 0.95 -13.05
N PRO A 77 21.96 0.02 -13.77
CA PRO A 77 21.62 -1.40 -13.72
C PRO A 77 22.00 -2.00 -12.36
N ILE A 78 21.47 -3.19 -12.02
CA ILE A 78 21.87 -3.90 -10.79
C ILE A 78 23.41 -4.01 -10.70
N PRO A 79 24.04 -3.66 -9.56
CA PRO A 79 25.48 -3.87 -9.36
C PRO A 79 25.87 -5.33 -9.62
N LEU A 80 26.96 -5.55 -10.36
CA LEU A 80 27.35 -6.88 -10.86
C LEU A 80 27.48 -7.93 -9.74
N HIS A 81 28.03 -7.55 -8.58
CA HIS A 81 28.19 -8.45 -7.45
C HIS A 81 26.87 -8.80 -6.76
N ILE A 82 25.88 -7.90 -6.79
CA ILE A 82 24.51 -8.18 -6.34
C ILE A 82 23.83 -9.12 -7.34
N ARG A 83 23.89 -8.79 -8.64
CA ARG A 83 23.27 -9.58 -9.72
C ARG A 83 23.73 -11.04 -9.68
N ALA A 84 25.04 -11.28 -9.62
CA ALA A 84 25.61 -12.62 -9.58
C ALA A 84 25.12 -13.47 -8.39
N GLN A 85 24.80 -12.85 -7.25
CA GLN A 85 24.28 -13.55 -6.07
C GLN A 85 22.79 -13.91 -6.21
N LEU A 86 22.06 -13.21 -7.08
CA LEU A 86 20.62 -13.34 -7.28
C LEU A 86 20.24 -14.14 -8.54
N GLU A 87 21.19 -14.48 -9.41
CA GLU A 87 20.98 -15.32 -10.61
C GLU A 87 20.34 -16.68 -10.33
N GLY A 88 20.56 -17.25 -9.14
CA GLY A 88 19.93 -18.52 -8.74
C GLY A 88 18.50 -18.39 -8.20
N TRP A 89 18.01 -17.16 -8.02
CA TRP A 89 16.72 -16.88 -7.37
C TRP A 89 15.69 -16.25 -8.32
N TYR A 90 16.17 -15.57 -9.36
CA TYR A 90 15.33 -14.84 -10.31
C TYR A 90 15.72 -15.16 -11.75
N ASP A 91 14.72 -15.16 -12.63
CA ASP A 91 14.94 -15.28 -14.06
C ASP A 91 15.74 -14.09 -14.61
N PHE A 92 16.48 -14.35 -15.69
CA PHE A 92 17.28 -13.32 -16.38
C PHE A 92 16.46 -12.07 -16.73
N ALA A 93 15.22 -12.24 -17.18
CA ALA A 93 14.36 -11.12 -17.58
C ALA A 93 14.02 -10.16 -16.42
N VAL A 94 13.92 -10.67 -15.19
CA VAL A 94 13.68 -9.84 -14.00
C VAL A 94 14.96 -9.05 -13.66
N LEU A 95 16.10 -9.74 -13.62
CA LEU A 95 17.40 -9.14 -13.30
C LEU A 95 17.87 -8.13 -14.35
N ASP A 96 17.53 -8.37 -15.61
CA ASP A 96 17.95 -7.52 -16.72
C ASP A 96 17.10 -6.27 -16.88
N ALA A 97 15.80 -6.36 -16.58
CA ALA A 97 14.89 -5.23 -16.61
C ALA A 97 15.16 -4.24 -15.47
N ALA A 98 15.52 -4.75 -14.29
CA ALA A 98 15.62 -3.93 -13.10
C ALA A 98 16.69 -2.83 -13.23
N ARG A 99 16.30 -1.63 -12.80
CA ARG A 99 17.16 -0.46 -12.63
C ARG A 99 17.08 0.01 -11.20
N TYR A 100 18.07 0.77 -10.75
CA TYR A 100 18.03 1.40 -9.45
C TYR A 100 18.50 2.85 -9.46
N ARG A 101 18.09 3.54 -8.40
CA ARG A 101 18.62 4.84 -8.01
C ARG A 101 18.68 4.91 -6.49
N VAL A 102 19.52 5.82 -6.00
CA VAL A 102 19.45 6.28 -4.61
C VAL A 102 18.65 7.58 -4.63
N GLY A 103 17.49 7.58 -3.98
CA GLY A 103 16.56 8.70 -3.96
C GLY A 103 16.96 9.78 -2.94
N ASP A 104 16.50 11.01 -3.18
CA ASP A 104 16.47 12.04 -2.13
C ASP A 104 15.24 11.86 -1.20
N GLU A 105 15.19 12.59 -0.08
CA GLU A 105 14.09 12.47 0.89
C GLU A 105 12.71 12.78 0.28
N GLN A 106 12.64 13.62 -0.75
CA GLN A 106 11.39 14.00 -1.40
C GLN A 106 10.86 12.88 -2.29
N GLN A 107 11.73 12.23 -3.06
CA GLN A 107 11.38 11.09 -3.92
C GLN A 107 10.91 9.90 -3.09
N ILE A 108 11.61 9.58 -2.00
CA ILE A 108 11.20 8.52 -1.08
C ILE A 108 9.88 8.87 -0.40
N SER A 109 9.68 10.11 0.02
CA SER A 109 8.42 10.54 0.64
C SER A 109 7.23 10.45 -0.31
N ALA A 110 7.41 10.79 -1.59
CA ALA A 110 6.39 10.63 -2.63
C ALA A 110 6.07 9.15 -2.90
N ALA A 111 7.09 8.30 -2.98
CA ALA A 111 6.94 6.85 -3.15
C ALA A 111 6.23 6.21 -1.95
N ASN A 112 6.58 6.61 -0.72
CA ASN A 112 5.96 6.13 0.51
C ASN A 112 4.50 6.57 0.61
N ALA A 113 4.19 7.82 0.24
CA ALA A 113 2.82 8.31 0.20
C ALA A 113 1.97 7.53 -0.82
N LEU A 114 2.57 7.15 -1.96
CA LEU A 114 1.91 6.37 -2.99
C LEU A 114 1.56 4.95 -2.53
N LEU A 115 2.49 4.29 -1.84
CA LEU A 115 2.35 2.90 -1.39
C LEU A 115 1.82 2.77 0.04
N GLN A 116 1.53 3.89 0.71
CA GLN A 116 1.09 3.98 2.10
C GLN A 116 2.03 3.23 3.08
N ASN A 117 3.32 3.19 2.77
CA ASN A 117 4.30 2.45 3.55
C ASN A 117 5.38 3.42 4.10
N PRO A 118 5.29 3.85 5.38
CA PRO A 118 6.13 4.92 5.91
C PRO A 118 7.59 4.50 6.16
N ASP A 119 7.86 3.20 6.33
CA ASP A 119 9.13 2.68 6.88
C ASP A 119 9.87 1.74 5.92
N VAL A 120 9.96 2.14 4.65
CA VAL A 120 10.69 1.36 3.64
C VAL A 120 12.08 1.92 3.33
N ASN A 121 13.03 1.01 3.18
CA ASN A 121 14.41 1.29 2.77
C ASN A 121 14.56 1.34 1.25
N ALA A 122 13.61 0.76 0.52
CA ALA A 122 13.52 0.83 -0.92
C ALA A 122 12.05 0.78 -1.39
N VAL A 123 11.80 1.28 -2.59
CA VAL A 123 10.50 1.17 -3.26
C VAL A 123 10.69 0.79 -4.72
N THR A 124 9.97 -0.23 -5.18
CA THR A 124 9.95 -0.61 -6.60
C THR A 124 8.84 0.10 -7.39
N LEU A 125 9.26 0.95 -8.33
CA LEU A 125 8.44 1.64 -9.31
C LEU A 125 8.53 0.90 -10.66
N ILE A 126 7.68 -0.12 -10.85
CA ILE A 126 7.61 -0.97 -12.05
C ILE A 126 8.90 -1.77 -12.25
N ASP A 127 9.90 -1.19 -12.91
CA ASP A 127 11.22 -1.76 -13.18
C ASP A 127 12.35 -0.99 -12.48
N THR A 128 12.03 0.12 -11.82
CA THR A 128 13.02 1.03 -11.22
C THR A 128 12.89 1.03 -9.70
N ILE A 129 13.95 0.62 -9.02
CA ILE A 129 14.02 0.51 -7.56
C ILE A 129 14.67 1.77 -6.99
N ILE A 130 13.96 2.47 -6.11
CA ILE A 130 14.45 3.66 -5.43
C ILE A 130 14.88 3.27 -4.03
N PHE A 131 16.19 3.24 -3.79
CA PHE A 131 16.77 3.00 -2.47
C PHE A 131 16.89 4.31 -1.69
N ARG A 132 16.62 4.27 -0.39
CA ARG A 132 16.83 5.39 0.53
C ARG A 132 18.31 5.64 0.79
N HIS A 133 19.10 4.57 0.91
CA HIS A 133 20.52 4.65 1.23
C HIS A 133 21.37 3.95 0.17
N ALA A 134 22.49 4.56 -0.18
CA ALA A 134 23.43 3.97 -1.14
C ALA A 134 23.95 2.60 -0.67
N SER A 135 24.20 2.44 0.64
CA SER A 135 24.62 1.16 1.23
C SER A 135 23.60 0.04 1.02
N ASP A 136 22.30 0.35 1.01
CA ASP A 136 21.27 -0.64 0.72
C ASP A 136 21.30 -1.07 -0.75
N ALA A 137 21.48 -0.11 -1.66
CA ALA A 137 21.63 -0.40 -3.09
C ALA A 137 22.93 -1.16 -3.41
N GLU A 138 24.01 -0.90 -2.67
CA GLU A 138 25.33 -1.46 -2.95
C GLU A 138 25.59 -2.79 -2.25
N ASP A 139 25.09 -3.01 -1.03
CA ASP A 139 25.50 -4.16 -0.21
C ASP A 139 24.35 -5.07 0.23
N ASN A 140 23.10 -4.61 0.18
CA ASN A 140 21.96 -5.33 0.76
C ASN A 140 21.29 -6.28 -0.25
N VAL A 141 21.94 -7.41 -0.51
CA VAL A 141 21.45 -8.47 -1.43
C VAL A 141 20.05 -8.99 -1.04
N ALA A 142 19.74 -9.05 0.26
CA ALA A 142 18.44 -9.53 0.72
C ALA A 142 17.32 -8.54 0.37
N LEU A 143 17.55 -7.24 0.61
CA LEU A 143 16.61 -6.20 0.20
C LEU A 143 16.44 -6.15 -1.31
N TRP A 144 17.52 -6.32 -2.09
CA TRP A 144 17.40 -6.50 -3.54
C TRP A 144 16.49 -7.66 -3.93
N ALA A 145 16.56 -8.78 -3.21
CA ALA A 145 15.67 -9.90 -3.45
C ALA A 145 14.21 -9.55 -3.17
N HIS A 146 13.93 -8.71 -2.17
CA HIS A 146 12.59 -8.16 -1.92
C HIS A 146 12.10 -7.37 -3.13
N GLU A 147 12.87 -6.34 -3.53
CA GLU A 147 12.47 -5.40 -4.57
C GLU A 147 12.32 -6.07 -5.95
N LEU A 148 13.17 -7.04 -6.26
CA LEU A 148 13.03 -7.84 -7.50
C LEU A 148 11.76 -8.69 -7.51
N LYS A 149 11.18 -9.04 -6.34
CA LYS A 149 9.87 -9.70 -6.31
C LYS A 149 8.80 -8.77 -6.85
N HIS A 150 8.86 -7.48 -6.52
CA HIS A 150 7.93 -6.51 -7.08
C HIS A 150 8.16 -6.29 -8.58
N VAL A 151 9.41 -6.23 -9.04
CA VAL A 151 9.70 -6.18 -10.50
C VAL A 151 9.07 -7.39 -11.20
N GLN A 152 9.24 -8.59 -10.66
CA GLN A 152 8.60 -9.80 -11.19
C GLN A 152 7.08 -9.69 -11.19
N GLN A 153 6.47 -9.23 -10.09
CA GLN A 153 5.02 -9.04 -9.99
C GLN A 153 4.50 -8.05 -11.04
N TYR A 154 5.21 -6.94 -11.29
CA TYR A 154 4.85 -6.01 -12.36
C TYR A 154 4.95 -6.64 -13.75
N GLN A 155 5.96 -7.49 -14.00
CA GLN A 155 6.09 -8.21 -15.27
C GLN A 155 4.95 -9.23 -15.47
N GLU A 156 4.55 -9.94 -14.42
CA GLU A 156 3.53 -10.99 -14.48
C GLU A 156 2.11 -10.44 -14.53
N LEU A 157 1.82 -9.40 -13.75
CA LEU A 157 0.48 -8.84 -13.59
C LEU A 157 0.23 -7.66 -14.54
N GLY A 158 1.26 -6.90 -14.86
CA GLY A 158 1.14 -5.55 -15.38
C GLY A 158 0.74 -4.54 -14.29
N VAL A 159 0.94 -3.25 -14.59
CA VAL A 159 0.77 -2.16 -13.62
C VAL A 159 -0.68 -2.03 -13.12
N GLU A 160 -1.67 -2.20 -14.00
CA GLU A 160 -3.09 -2.04 -13.63
C GLU A 160 -3.56 -3.11 -12.63
N GLU A 161 -3.20 -4.36 -12.88
CA GLU A 161 -3.54 -5.49 -12.02
C GLU A 161 -2.78 -5.41 -10.70
N PHE A 162 -1.49 -5.07 -10.75
CA PHE A 162 -0.69 -4.81 -9.55
C PHE A 162 -1.37 -3.75 -8.69
N ALA A 163 -1.67 -2.58 -9.26
CA ALA A 163 -2.30 -1.48 -8.54
C ALA A 163 -3.64 -1.90 -7.94
N ARG A 164 -4.49 -2.63 -8.70
CA ARG A 164 -5.77 -3.13 -8.18
C ARG A 164 -5.61 -4.07 -6.99
N ARG A 165 -4.64 -4.99 -7.04
CA ARG A 165 -4.36 -5.91 -5.93
C ARG A 165 -3.81 -5.15 -4.74
N TYR A 166 -2.85 -4.26 -4.97
CA TYR A 166 -2.22 -3.47 -3.93
C TYR A 166 -3.23 -2.58 -3.18
N THR A 167 -4.13 -1.90 -3.90
CA THR A 167 -5.19 -1.08 -3.26
C THR A 167 -6.19 -1.89 -2.44
N ARG A 168 -6.37 -3.18 -2.75
CA ARG A 168 -7.33 -4.05 -2.05
C ARG A 168 -6.72 -4.80 -0.88
N ASN A 169 -5.52 -5.33 -1.10
CA ASN A 169 -4.77 -6.11 -0.13
C ASN A 169 -3.29 -6.08 -0.52
N TYR A 170 -2.55 -5.11 -0.01
CA TYR A 170 -1.11 -5.00 -0.24
C TYR A 170 -0.34 -6.19 0.37
N GLU A 171 -0.80 -6.77 1.48
CA GLU A 171 -0.11 -7.87 2.16
C GLU A 171 0.07 -9.08 1.23
N ALA A 172 -0.89 -9.35 0.35
CA ALA A 172 -0.81 -10.43 -0.63
C ALA A 172 0.33 -10.25 -1.66
N LEU A 173 0.83 -9.03 -1.86
CA LEU A 173 1.98 -8.72 -2.72
C LEU A 173 3.28 -8.59 -1.91
N GLU A 174 3.21 -8.08 -0.69
CA GLU A 174 4.36 -7.93 0.23
C GLU A 174 4.84 -9.26 0.82
N GLU A 175 3.93 -10.16 1.22
CA GLU A 175 4.28 -11.43 1.86
C GLU A 175 5.26 -12.28 1.02
N PRO A 176 5.04 -12.48 -0.30
CA PRO A 176 6.04 -13.14 -1.15
C PRO A 176 7.40 -12.43 -1.20
N ALA A 177 7.43 -11.10 -1.09
CA ALA A 177 8.65 -10.29 -1.14
C ALA A 177 9.46 -10.44 0.17
N TYR A 178 8.80 -10.37 1.33
CA TYR A 178 9.44 -10.67 2.60
C TYR A 178 9.93 -12.12 2.71
N LYS A 179 9.18 -13.07 2.13
CA LYS A 179 9.58 -14.48 2.13
C LYS A 179 10.91 -14.69 1.41
N ILE A 180 11.05 -14.16 0.19
CA ILE A 180 12.27 -14.35 -0.60
C ILE A 180 13.46 -13.57 0.01
N GLU A 181 13.21 -12.38 0.56
CA GLU A 181 14.21 -11.64 1.33
C GLU A 181 14.78 -12.48 2.49
N ALA A 182 13.90 -13.12 3.27
CA ALA A 182 14.30 -13.96 4.38
C ALA A 182 15.08 -15.21 3.92
N GLU A 183 14.66 -15.85 2.83
CA GLU A 183 15.33 -17.01 2.24
C GLU A 183 16.74 -16.67 1.74
N VAL A 184 16.88 -15.57 0.99
CA VAL A 184 18.16 -15.07 0.50
C VAL A 184 19.06 -14.65 1.66
N GLY A 185 18.54 -13.87 2.61
CA GLY A 185 19.29 -13.45 3.80
C GLY A 185 19.80 -14.63 4.62
N LYS A 186 19.01 -15.70 4.75
CA LYS A 186 19.43 -16.94 5.40
C LYS A 186 20.56 -17.63 4.63
N ALA A 187 20.44 -17.76 3.31
CA ALA A 187 21.45 -18.39 2.47
C ALA A 187 22.80 -17.65 2.53
N LEU A 188 22.78 -16.32 2.55
CA LEU A 188 23.99 -15.49 2.66
C LEU A 188 24.72 -15.69 4.00
N ARG A 189 23.98 -15.73 5.12
CA ARG A 189 24.55 -16.03 6.45
C ARG A 189 25.16 -17.43 6.53
N GLN A 190 24.58 -18.40 5.83
CA GLN A 190 25.13 -19.76 5.78
C GLN A 190 26.42 -19.84 4.96
N ARG A 191 26.51 -19.10 3.85
CA ARG A 191 27.73 -19.03 3.03
C ARG A 191 28.87 -18.36 3.78
N SER A 192 28.62 -17.26 4.48
CA SER A 192 29.65 -16.55 5.25
C SER A 192 30.19 -17.38 6.42
N SER A 193 29.30 -18.11 7.12
CA SER A 193 29.71 -19.02 8.21
C SER A 193 30.41 -20.29 7.73
N GLY A 194 30.14 -20.74 6.50
CA GLY A 194 30.83 -21.86 5.86
C GLY A 194 32.22 -21.52 5.31
N GLN A 195 32.42 -20.28 4.84
CA GLN A 195 33.74 -19.78 4.42
C GLN A 195 34.69 -19.45 5.58
N ALA A 196 34.16 -19.28 6.79
CA ALA A 196 34.94 -19.02 8.00
C ALA A 196 35.46 -20.29 8.70
N ARG A 197 35.25 -21.47 8.10
CA ARG A 197 35.73 -22.78 8.59
C ARG A 197 36.74 -23.37 7.62
#